data_AF-X1U9G1-F1
#
_entry.id   AF-X1U9G1-F1
#
_cell.length_a   1.000
_cell.length_b   1.000
_cell.length_c   1.000
_cell.angle_alpha   90.00
_cell.angle_beta   90.00
_cell.angle_gamma   90.00
#
_symmetry.space_group_name_H-M   'P 1'
#
loop_
_entity.id
_entity.type
_entity.pdbx_description
1 polymer ?
#
loop_
_entity_poly.entity_id
_entity_poly.type
_entity_poly.pdbx_seq_one_letter_code
_entity_poly.pdbx_strand_id
1 'polypeptide(L)' 'TVSVNLIIQTMEKNTENAKKLIRLAITRMPEKRDCLCACALKGAIITSPKEIPAGVRKKLDIIIGKYI' A
#
# COMPACT_ATOMS: atom_id res chain seq x y z
N THR A 1 18.44 -17.88 -27.57
CA THR A 1 19.14 -16.84 -26.77
C THR A 1 18.18 -15.69 -26.53
N VAL A 2 18.10 -15.18 -25.31
CA VAL A 2 17.29 -13.98 -25.02
C VAL A 2 18.12 -12.74 -25.38
N SER A 3 17.53 -11.77 -26.08
CA SER A 3 18.19 -10.51 -26.47
C SER A 3 17.60 -9.33 -25.70
N VAL A 4 18.37 -8.24 -25.60
CA VAL A 4 17.91 -6.98 -24.97
C VAL A 4 16.64 -6.46 -25.67
N ASN A 5 16.60 -6.50 -27.00
CA ASN A 5 15.43 -6.06 -27.76
C ASN A 5 14.18 -6.90 -27.43
N LEU A 6 14.32 -8.22 -27.30
CA LEU A 6 13.20 -9.09 -26.91
C LEU A 6 12.69 -8.76 -25.49
N ILE A 7 13.59 -8.42 -24.56
CA ILE A 7 13.22 -7.99 -23.20
C ILE A 7 12.41 -6.69 -23.26
N ILE A 8 12.89 -5.68 -23.98
CA ILE A 8 12.21 -4.37 -24.10
C ILE A 8 10.81 -4.54 -24.69
N GLN A 9 10.69 -5.28 -25.81
CA GLN A 9 9.39 -5.55 -26.42
C GLN A 9 8.43 -6.27 -25.46
N THR A 10 8.94 -7.20 -24.66
CA THR A 10 8.14 -7.89 -23.64
C THR A 10 7.70 -6.93 -22.53
N MET A 11 8.57 -6.02 -22.09
CA MET A 11 8.25 -5.02 -21.07
C MET A 11 7.21 -4.01 -21.56
N GLU A 12 7.29 -3.55 -22.81
CA GLU A 12 6.29 -2.67 -23.42
C GLU A 12 4.92 -3.34 -23.46
N LYS A 13 4.86 -4.60 -23.93
CA LYS A 13 3.62 -5.40 -23.94
C LYS A 13 3.06 -5.59 -22.53
N ASN A 14 3.90 -5.88 -21.55
CA ASN A 14 3.49 -6.04 -20.15
C ASN A 14 2.97 -4.73 -19.55
N THR A 15 3.57 -3.60 -19.93
CA THR A 15 3.14 -2.28 -19.48
C THR A 15 1.73 -1.95 -20.00
N GLU A 16 1.46 -2.21 -21.28
CA GLU A 16 0.12 -2.03 -21.86
C GLU A 16 -0.92 -2.95 -21.20
N ASN A 17 -0.55 -4.19 -20.91
CA ASN A 17 -1.43 -5.12 -20.20
C ASN A 17 -1.68 -4.67 -18.75
N ALA A 18 -0.65 -4.20 -18.04
CA ALA A 18 -0.77 -3.70 -16.67
C ALA A 18 -1.71 -2.48 -16.61
N LYS A 19 -1.60 -1.53 -17.55
CA LYS A 19 -2.52 -0.39 -17.64
C LYS A 19 -3.99 -0.84 -17.77
N LYS A 20 -4.26 -1.81 -18.64
CA LYS A 20 -5.61 -2.38 -18.82
C LYS A 20 -6.10 -3.08 -17.55
N LEU A 21 -5.24 -3.88 -16.93
CA LEU A 21 -5.55 -4.60 -15.68
C LEU A 21 -5.85 -3.65 -14.53
N ILE A 22 -5.06 -2.60 -14.34
CA ILE A 22 -5.25 -1.60 -13.27
C ILE A 22 -6.62 -0.93 -13.40
N ARG A 23 -7.02 -0.53 -14.62
CA ARG A 23 -8.35 0.05 -14.86
C ARG A 23 -9.46 -0.90 -14.44
N LEU A 24 -9.35 -2.18 -14.79
CA LEU A 24 -10.34 -3.20 -14.42
C LEU A 24 -10.31 -3.52 -12.92
N ALA A 25 -9.13 -3.52 -12.29
CA ALA A 25 -8.99 -3.79 -10.86
C ALA A 25 -9.63 -2.68 -10.03
N ILE A 26 -9.46 -1.42 -10.41
CA ILE A 26 -10.07 -0.27 -9.73
C ILE A 26 -11.60 -0.34 -9.80
N THR A 27 -12.19 -0.67 -10.95
CA THR A 27 -13.66 -0.75 -11.08
C THR A 27 -14.28 -1.92 -10.33
N ARG A 28 -13.48 -2.92 -9.93
CA ARG A 28 -13.91 -4.09 -9.16
C ARG A 28 -13.53 -4.02 -7.68
N MET A 29 -12.85 -2.95 -7.25
CA MET A 29 -12.43 -2.81 -5.86
C MET A 29 -13.66 -2.62 -4.97
N PRO A 30 -13.78 -3.36 -3.85
CA PRO A 30 -14.92 -3.19 -2.94
C PRO A 30 -14.89 -1.80 -2.31
N GLU A 31 -16.07 -1.21 -2.08
CA GLU A 31 -16.20 0.08 -1.40
C GLU A 31 -15.67 0.03 0.05
N LYS A 32 -15.87 -1.12 0.71
CA LYS A 32 -15.41 -1.36 2.08
C LYS A 32 -14.04 -2.04 2.09
N ARG A 33 -13.14 -1.56 2.94
CA ARG A 33 -11.80 -2.14 3.15
C ARG A 33 -11.83 -3.11 4.33
N ASP A 34 -12.11 -4.37 4.03
CA ASP A 34 -12.26 -5.42 5.05
C ASP A 34 -11.03 -6.36 5.15
N CYS A 35 -9.91 -6.00 4.53
CA CYS A 35 -8.65 -6.74 4.69
C CYS A 35 -8.14 -6.67 6.14
N LEU A 36 -7.45 -7.71 6.60
CA LEU A 36 -6.68 -7.69 7.86
C LEU A 36 -5.71 -6.49 7.91
N CYS A 37 -5.23 -6.06 6.75
CA CYS A 37 -4.37 -4.90 6.59
C CYS A 37 -4.99 -3.57 7.07
N ALA A 38 -6.32 -3.46 7.13
CA ALA A 38 -7.02 -2.26 7.59
C ALA A 38 -6.89 -2.05 9.11
N CYS A 39 -6.66 -3.13 9.86
CA CYS A 39 -6.45 -3.12 11.30
C CYS A 39 -5.06 -3.58 11.73
N ALA A 40 -4.10 -3.69 10.81
CA ALA A 40 -2.77 -4.26 11.08
C ALA A 40 -2.03 -3.59 12.25
N LEU A 41 -2.25 -2.30 12.48
CA LEU A 41 -1.59 -1.56 13.55
C LEU A 41 -2.30 -1.68 14.91
N LYS A 42 -3.51 -2.23 14.95
CA LYS A 42 -4.28 -2.44 16.18
C LYS A 42 -3.51 -3.40 17.09
N GLY A 43 -3.05 -2.90 18.24
CA GLY A 43 -2.27 -3.69 19.20
C GLY A 43 -0.83 -3.97 18.77
N ALA A 44 -0.36 -3.40 17.66
CA ALA A 44 1.03 -3.56 17.21
C ALA A 44 1.96 -2.45 17.74
N ILE A 45 1.42 -1.42 18.37
CA ILE A 45 2.21 -0.32 18.93
C ILE A 45 2.64 -0.70 20.35
N ILE A 46 3.92 -1.00 20.49
CA ILE A 46 4.53 -1.42 21.76
C ILE A 46 4.75 -0.21 22.69
N THR A 47 5.07 0.96 22.12
CA THR A 47 5.29 2.19 22.91
C THR A 47 4.00 2.65 23.57
N SER A 48 4.02 2.80 24.89
CA SER A 48 2.90 3.36 25.66
C SER A 48 2.51 4.74 25.13
N PRO A 49 1.22 5.05 24.91
CA PRO A 49 0.78 6.36 24.39
C PRO A 49 1.24 7.57 25.19
N LYS A 50 1.53 7.40 26.49
CA LYS A 50 2.03 8.44 27.40
C LYS A 50 3.52 8.75 27.18
N GLU A 51 4.27 7.78 26.67
CA GLU A 51 5.71 7.89 26.42
C GLU A 51 6.01 8.38 24.99
N ILE A 52 4.98 8.57 24.15
CA ILE A 52 5.15 9.06 22.78
C ILE A 52 5.34 10.59 22.83
N PRO A 53 6.51 11.12 22.44
CA PRO A 53 6.73 12.57 22.43
C PRO A 53 5.77 13.27 21.48
N ALA A 54 5.32 14.48 21.83
CA ALA A 54 4.35 15.24 21.04
C ALA A 54 4.80 15.43 19.57
N GLY A 55 6.10 15.66 19.34
CA GLY A 55 6.65 15.77 17.99
C GLY A 55 6.54 14.48 17.16
N VAL A 56 6.72 13.32 17.79
CA VAL A 56 6.58 12.01 17.14
C VAL A 56 5.11 11.70 16.87
N ARG A 57 4.23 11.97 17.84
CA ARG A 57 2.77 11.82 17.67
C ARG A 57 2.29 12.64 16.48
N LYS A 58 2.67 13.92 16.40
CA LYS A 58 2.31 14.80 15.27
C LYS A 58 2.87 14.29 13.94
N LYS A 59 4.11 13.81 13.91
CA LYS A 59 4.75 13.29 12.69
C LYS A 59 4.06 12.03 12.15
N LEU A 60 3.55 11.17 13.03
CA LEU A 60 3.01 9.86 12.69
C LEU A 60 1.48 9.79 12.70
N ASP A 61 0.79 10.92 12.92
CA ASP A 61 -0.66 11.00 13.13
C ASP A 61 -1.47 10.27 12.03
N ILE A 62 -1.09 10.45 10.76
CA ILE A 62 -1.74 9.80 9.61
C ILE A 62 -1.68 8.26 9.62
N ILE A 63 -0.76 7.66 10.38
CA ILE A 63 -0.57 6.21 10.47
C ILE A 63 -1.12 5.68 11.80
N ILE A 64 -0.73 6.32 12.92
CA ILE A 64 -1.00 5.81 14.28
C ILE A 64 -2.25 6.40 14.92
N GLY A 65 -2.76 7.54 14.43
CA GLY A 65 -3.80 8.33 15.11
C GLY A 65 -5.10 7.60 15.38
N LYS A 66 -5.43 6.57 14.59
CA LYS A 66 -6.58 5.68 14.84
C LYS A 66 -6.44 4.83 16.13
N TYR A 67 -5.22 4.64 16.65
CA TYR A 67 -4.91 3.66 17.70
C TYR A 67 -4.20 4.23 18.94
N ILE A 68 -3.90 5.53 18.98
CA ILE A 68 -3.02 6.19 19.97
C ILE A 68 -3.65 7.46 20.53
#